data_AF-A0A800AHF4-F1
#
_entry.id   AF-A0A800AHF4-F1
#
_cell.length_a   1.000
_cell.length_b   1.000
_cell.length_c   1.000
_cell.angle_alpha   90.00
_cell.angle_beta   90.00
_cell.angle_gamma   90.00
#
_symmetry.space_group_name_H-M   'P 1'
#
loop_
_entity.id
_entity.type
_entity.pdbx_description
1 polymer ?
#
loop_
_entity_poly.entity_id
_entity_poly.type
_entity_poly.pdbx_seq_one_letter_code
_entity_poly.pdbx_strand_id
1 'polypeptide(L)'
;MENMRIQKEGCLQRKISKLLNCLHQLKRLKSVDEIPEQMTEEEAAEFYGNHDLADIWDELELVEESIAVSPRLRESMIYLRLEQRYLVALNQLAQQKGMSCHALMWAWIVEKLEKESKALLR
;
A
#
# COMPACT_ATOMS: atom_id res chain seq x y z
N MET A 1 -30.15 0.79 -1.80
CA MET A 1 -28.71 0.98 -1.51
C MET A 1 -28.14 -0.11 -0.60
N GLU A 2 -28.97 -0.81 0.19
CA GLU A 2 -28.61 -1.96 1.03
C GLU A 2 -27.83 -3.10 0.33
N ASN A 3 -28.25 -3.47 -0.88
CA ASN A 3 -27.73 -4.66 -1.59
C ASN A 3 -26.23 -4.56 -1.93
N MET A 4 -25.72 -3.34 -2.12
CA MET A 4 -24.31 -3.08 -2.44
C MET A 4 -23.40 -3.06 -1.20
N ARG A 5 -23.97 -2.81 0.00
CA ARG A 5 -23.22 -2.94 1.28
C ARG A 5 -23.02 -4.40 1.65
N ILE A 6 -24.08 -5.22 1.52
CA ILE A 6 -24.04 -6.66 1.83
C ILE A 6 -23.02 -7.40 0.94
N GLN A 7 -22.92 -7.04 -0.35
CA GLN A 7 -21.91 -7.62 -1.25
C GLN A 7 -20.47 -7.21 -0.91
N LYS A 8 -20.24 -5.98 -0.45
CA LYS A 8 -18.91 -5.51 -0.03
C LYS A 8 -18.47 -6.13 1.29
N GLU A 9 -19.38 -6.27 2.25
CA GLU A 9 -19.14 -6.94 3.53
C GLU A 9 -18.82 -8.43 3.32
N GLY A 10 -19.56 -9.11 2.44
CA GLY A 10 -19.29 -10.51 2.09
C GLY A 10 -17.97 -10.73 1.31
N CYS A 11 -17.43 -9.70 0.63
CA CYS A 11 -16.12 -9.76 -0.02
C CYS A 11 -14.98 -9.49 0.97
N LEU A 12 -15.16 -8.53 1.88
CA LEU A 12 -14.23 -8.23 2.97
C LEU A 12 -14.10 -9.41 3.93
N GLN A 13 -15.21 -10.02 4.34
CA GLN A 13 -15.16 -11.20 5.22
C GLN A 13 -14.48 -12.40 4.56
N ARG A 14 -14.65 -12.59 3.24
CA ARG A 14 -13.92 -13.63 2.51
C ARG A 14 -12.42 -13.35 2.40
N LYS A 15 -12.02 -12.09 2.23
CA LYS A 15 -10.60 -11.69 2.24
C LYS A 15 -9.98 -11.84 3.62
N ILE A 16 -10.67 -11.39 4.67
CA ILE A 16 -10.22 -11.53 6.06
C ILE A 16 -10.10 -13.02 6.43
N SER A 17 -11.08 -13.86 6.10
CA SER A 17 -11.02 -15.31 6.32
C SER A 17 -9.86 -15.97 5.56
N LYS A 18 -9.61 -15.56 4.31
CA LYS A 18 -8.48 -16.08 3.53
C LYS A 18 -7.13 -15.66 4.11
N LEU A 19 -7.01 -14.42 4.59
CA LEU A 19 -5.83 -13.91 5.29
C LEU A 19 -5.62 -14.59 6.66
N LEU A 20 -6.70 -14.79 7.44
CA LEU A 20 -6.65 -15.50 8.72
C LEU A 20 -6.21 -16.96 8.54
N ASN A 21 -6.68 -17.62 7.48
CA ASN A 21 -6.26 -18.99 7.15
C ASN A 21 -4.79 -19.07 6.70
N CYS A 22 -4.26 -18.05 6.02
CA CYS A 22 -2.83 -17.99 5.70
C CYS A 22 -1.97 -17.79 6.94
N LEU A 23 -2.40 -16.92 7.87
CA LEU A 23 -1.68 -16.67 9.13
C LEU A 23 -1.63 -17.92 10.04
N HIS A 24 -2.64 -18.80 9.99
CA HIS A 24 -2.70 -19.99 10.84
C HIS A 24 -1.79 -21.14 10.42
N GLN A 25 -1.07 -21.03 9.29
CA GLN A 25 -0.22 -22.09 8.73
C GLN A 25 1.28 -21.84 8.90
N LEU A 26 1.66 -20.70 9.48
CA LEU A 26 3.07 -20.37 9.67
C LEU A 26 3.67 -21.19 10.81
N LYS A 27 4.83 -21.77 10.57
CA LYS A 27 5.62 -22.47 11.59
C LYS A 27 6.34 -21.44 12.44
N ARG A 28 6.07 -21.43 13.75
CA ARG A 28 6.77 -20.54 14.68
C ARG A 28 8.18 -21.04 14.94
N LEU A 29 9.17 -20.18 14.71
CA LEU A 29 10.57 -20.43 15.04
C LEU A 29 10.78 -20.22 16.54
N LYS A 30 11.63 -21.04 17.16
CA LYS A 30 11.89 -20.95 18.62
C LYS A 30 13.27 -20.40 18.97
N SER A 31 14.20 -20.42 18.02
CA SER A 31 15.56 -19.88 18.15
C SER A 31 16.01 -19.32 16.81
N VAL A 32 16.89 -18.32 16.84
CA VAL A 32 17.58 -17.79 15.64
C VAL A 32 18.38 -18.87 14.91
N ASP A 33 18.85 -19.91 15.62
CA ASP A 33 19.63 -21.02 15.03
C ASP A 33 18.84 -21.84 13.98
N GLU A 34 17.51 -21.72 13.99
CA GLU A 34 16.65 -22.38 13.00
C GLU A 34 16.64 -21.66 11.64
N ILE A 35 17.17 -20.43 11.57
CA ILE A 35 17.29 -19.66 10.33
C ILE A 35 18.56 -20.11 9.59
N PRO A 36 18.46 -20.60 8.35
CA PRO A 36 19.63 -21.00 7.59
C PRO A 36 20.54 -19.81 7.26
N GLU A 37 21.85 -19.95 7.47
CA GLU A 37 22.84 -18.88 7.21
C GLU A 37 23.03 -18.56 5.72
N GLN A 38 22.74 -19.52 4.84
CA GLN A 38 22.91 -19.39 3.39
C GLN A 38 21.66 -19.93 2.68
N MET A 39 20.91 -19.02 2.05
CA MET A 39 19.76 -19.33 1.22
C MET A 39 19.87 -18.57 -0.11
N THR A 40 19.38 -19.18 -1.17
CA THR A 40 19.06 -18.45 -2.41
C THR A 40 17.85 -17.52 -2.19
N GLU A 41 17.61 -16.58 -3.09
CA GLU A 41 16.49 -15.64 -2.98
C GLU A 41 15.14 -16.37 -2.98
N GLU A 42 15.01 -17.41 -3.81
CA GLU A 42 13.82 -18.26 -3.89
C GLU A 42 13.59 -19.07 -2.61
N GLU A 43 14.65 -19.67 -2.06
CA GLU A 43 14.58 -20.43 -0.80
C GLU A 43 14.25 -19.52 0.38
N ALA A 44 14.82 -18.32 0.43
CA ALA A 44 14.51 -17.32 1.45
C ALA A 44 13.03 -16.90 1.36
N ALA A 45 12.52 -16.64 0.15
CA ALA A 45 11.12 -16.28 -0.04
C ALA A 45 10.16 -17.38 0.43
N GLU A 46 10.48 -18.66 0.16
CA GLU A 46 9.69 -19.80 0.65
C GLU A 46 9.80 -19.96 2.16
N PHE A 47 10.99 -19.80 2.73
CA PHE A 47 11.22 -19.90 4.17
C PHE A 47 10.44 -18.83 4.94
N TYR A 48 10.65 -17.55 4.62
CA TYR A 48 9.96 -16.44 5.30
C TYR A 48 8.46 -16.37 4.98
N GLY A 49 8.01 -16.98 3.88
CA GLY A 49 6.59 -17.12 3.57
C GLY A 49 5.86 -18.18 4.41
N ASN A 50 6.60 -19.11 5.01
CA ASN A 50 6.06 -20.25 5.76
C ASN A 50 6.41 -20.25 7.25
N HIS A 51 7.30 -19.35 7.71
CA HIS A 51 7.72 -19.26 9.11
C HIS A 51 7.31 -17.93 9.75
N ASP A 52 6.98 -17.97 11.04
CA ASP A 52 6.66 -16.82 11.87
C ASP A 52 7.83 -16.54 12.83
N LEU A 53 8.27 -15.28 12.84
CA LEU A 53 9.41 -14.78 13.59
C LEU A 53 9.01 -14.15 14.94
N ALA A 54 7.71 -14.08 15.25
CA ALA A 54 7.21 -13.36 16.43
C ALA A 54 7.85 -13.82 17.75
N ASP A 55 8.13 -15.12 17.89
CA ASP A 55 8.66 -15.73 19.11
C ASP A 55 10.16 -15.43 19.33
N ILE A 56 10.91 -15.05 18.28
CA ILE A 56 12.35 -14.76 18.35
C ILE A 56 12.67 -13.27 18.14
N TRP A 57 11.65 -12.41 18.15
CA TRP A 57 11.82 -10.98 17.85
C TRP A 57 12.83 -10.28 18.77
N ASP A 58 12.89 -10.70 20.04
CA ASP A 58 13.81 -10.16 21.04
C ASP A 58 15.27 -10.60 20.85
N GLU A 59 15.51 -11.66 20.06
CA GLU A 59 16.83 -12.18 19.75
C GLU A 59 17.44 -11.56 18.47
N LEU A 60 16.62 -10.86 17.68
CA LEU A 60 17.05 -10.24 16.42
C LEU A 60 17.79 -8.92 16.65
N GLU A 61 18.84 -8.69 15.86
CA GLU A 61 19.59 -7.44 15.89
C GLU A 61 18.97 -6.38 14.96
N LEU A 62 19.00 -5.12 15.38
CA LEU A 62 18.57 -3.99 14.56
C LEU A 62 19.63 -3.66 13.51
N VAL A 63 19.24 -3.72 12.23
CA VAL A 63 20.10 -3.31 11.12
C VAL A 63 19.82 -1.83 10.81
N GLU A 64 20.85 -0.98 10.91
CA GLU A 64 20.76 0.47 10.61
C GLU A 64 20.88 0.80 9.11
N GLU A 65 21.10 -0.19 8.24
CA GLU A 65 21.21 0.04 6.80
C GLU A 65 19.91 0.56 6.20
N SER A 66 20.05 1.58 5.35
CA SER A 66 18.93 2.13 4.60
C SER A 66 18.49 1.14 3.52
N ILE A 67 17.43 0.39 3.80
CA ILE A 67 16.77 -0.42 2.77
C ILE A 67 16.11 0.54 1.79
N ALA A 68 16.42 0.40 0.50
CA ALA A 68 15.78 1.16 -0.57
C ALA A 68 14.33 0.69 -0.73
N VAL A 69 13.43 1.20 0.12
CA VAL A 69 12.00 0.96 -0.01
C VAL A 69 11.52 1.59 -1.32
N SER A 70 10.64 0.88 -2.03
CA SER A 70 10.20 1.32 -3.36
C SER A 70 9.72 2.78 -3.34
N PRO A 71 10.02 3.60 -4.36
CA PRO A 71 9.62 5.01 -4.41
C PRO A 71 8.12 5.25 -4.24
N ARG A 72 7.29 4.23 -4.54
CA ARG A 72 5.83 4.24 -4.35
C ARG A 72 5.41 4.44 -2.89
N LEU A 73 6.30 4.16 -1.94
CA LEU A 73 6.02 4.33 -0.50
C LEU A 73 6.26 5.77 -0.02
N ARG A 74 6.72 6.69 -0.89
CA ARG A 74 6.89 8.11 -0.57
C ARG A 74 5.66 8.97 -0.90
N GLU A 75 4.54 8.36 -1.23
CA GLU A 75 3.29 9.08 -1.46
C GLU A 75 2.62 9.41 -0.11
N SER A 76 2.41 10.69 0.16
CA SER A 76 1.65 11.14 1.33
C SER A 76 0.20 11.40 0.96
N MET A 77 -0.75 10.80 1.69
CA MET A 77 -2.17 11.07 1.51
C MET A 77 -2.54 12.41 2.16
N ILE A 78 -3.23 13.27 1.41
CA ILE A 78 -3.79 14.52 1.94
C ILE A 78 -5.32 14.44 1.94
N TYR A 79 -5.93 14.98 2.98
CA TYR A 79 -7.39 15.13 3.07
C TYR A 79 -7.77 16.59 2.76
N LEU A 80 -8.48 16.80 1.65
CA LEU A 80 -8.95 18.12 1.24
C LEU A 80 -10.48 18.19 1.32
N ARG A 81 -11.01 19.21 2.01
CA ARG A 81 -12.45 19.51 1.97
C ARG A 81 -12.74 20.36 0.74
N LEU A 82 -13.56 19.82 -0.16
CA LEU A 82 -14.06 20.52 -1.34
C LEU A 82 -15.57 20.71 -1.22
N GLU A 83 -16.07 21.87 -1.62
CA GLU A 83 -17.51 22.06 -1.73
C GLU A 83 -18.10 21.10 -2.77
N GLN A 84 -19.33 20.65 -2.52
CA GLN A 84 -19.99 19.64 -3.35
C GLN A 84 -20.12 20.07 -4.82
N ARG A 85 -20.35 21.37 -5.08
CA ARG A 85 -20.42 21.91 -6.45
C ARG A 85 -19.16 21.66 -7.27
N TYR A 86 -17.98 21.79 -6.65
CA TYR A 86 -16.71 21.57 -7.33
C TYR A 86 -16.45 20.09 -7.59
N LEU A 87 -16.81 19.24 -6.64
CA LEU A 87 -16.68 17.79 -6.79
C LEU A 87 -17.59 17.25 -7.91
N VAL A 88 -18.80 17.79 -8.05
CA VAL A 88 -19.70 17.44 -9.15
C VAL A 88 -19.11 17.86 -10.50
N ALA A 89 -18.63 19.10 -10.61
CA ALA A 89 -18.02 19.60 -11.84
C ALA A 89 -16.77 18.82 -12.24
N LEU A 90 -15.89 18.51 -11.27
CA LEU A 90 -14.70 17.68 -11.47
C LEU A 90 -15.04 16.30 -12.03
N ASN A 91 -16.04 15.64 -11.48
CA ASN A 91 -16.46 14.32 -11.94
C ASN A 91 -17.01 14.36 -13.37
N GLN A 92 -17.80 15.38 -13.72
CA GLN A 92 -18.30 15.55 -15.09
C GLN A 92 -17.17 15.74 -16.10
N LEU A 93 -16.19 16.59 -15.76
CA LEU A 93 -15.01 16.83 -16.60
C LEU A 93 -14.14 15.57 -16.74
N ALA A 94 -13.97 14.83 -15.65
CA ALA A 94 -13.19 13.58 -15.66
C ALA A 94 -13.86 12.52 -16.55
N GLN A 95 -15.18 12.38 -16.48
CA GLN A 95 -15.95 11.47 -17.34
C GLN A 95 -15.83 11.84 -18.82
N GLN A 96 -15.97 13.12 -19.16
CA GLN A 96 -15.80 13.59 -20.55
C GLN A 96 -14.40 13.30 -21.09
N LYS A 97 -13.39 13.29 -20.21
CA LYS A 97 -12.00 12.98 -20.55
C LYS A 97 -11.64 11.49 -20.42
N GLY A 98 -12.59 10.62 -20.06
CA GLY A 98 -12.34 9.18 -19.90
C GLY A 98 -11.37 8.84 -18.76
N MET A 99 -11.29 9.68 -17.73
CA MET A 99 -10.34 9.53 -16.61
C MET A 99 -11.04 9.59 -15.26
N SER A 100 -10.38 9.12 -14.20
CA SER A 100 -10.90 9.25 -12.83
C SER A 100 -10.75 10.69 -12.33
N CYS A 101 -11.61 11.10 -11.39
CA CYS A 101 -11.50 12.41 -10.75
C CYS A 101 -10.13 12.62 -10.08
N HIS A 102 -9.57 11.56 -9.48
CA HIS A 102 -8.24 11.59 -8.87
C HIS A 102 -7.14 11.83 -9.93
N ALA A 103 -7.19 11.10 -11.06
CA ALA A 103 -6.20 11.25 -12.12
C ALA A 103 -6.25 12.65 -12.75
N LEU A 104 -7.46 13.19 -13.00
CA LEU A 104 -7.64 14.54 -13.50
C LEU A 104 -7.05 15.59 -12.54
N MET A 105 -7.37 15.46 -11.26
CA MET A 105 -6.87 16.37 -10.22
C MET A 105 -5.35 16.28 -10.11
N TRP A 106 -4.78 15.08 -10.16
CA TRP A 106 -3.32 14.90 -10.13
C TRP A 106 -2.63 15.58 -11.31
N ALA A 107 -3.16 15.39 -12.52
CA ALA A 107 -2.62 16.01 -13.72
C ALA A 107 -2.59 17.54 -13.60
N TRP A 108 -3.66 18.16 -13.10
CA TRP A 108 -3.71 19.61 -12.91
C TRP A 108 -2.77 20.11 -11.82
N ILE A 109 -2.63 19.38 -10.71
CA ILE A 109 -1.69 19.77 -9.65
C ILE A 109 -0.25 19.74 -10.19
N VAL A 110 0.14 18.66 -10.89
CA VAL A 110 1.47 18.54 -11.49
C VAL A 110 1.72 19.65 -12.50
N GLU A 111 0.80 19.86 -13.44
CA GLU A 111 0.90 20.91 -14.46
C GLU A 111 1.09 22.30 -13.81
N LYS A 112 0.30 22.61 -12.78
CA LYS A 112 0.37 23.90 -12.09
C LYS A 112 1.68 24.06 -11.32
N LEU A 113 2.14 23.02 -10.61
CA LEU A 113 3.41 23.05 -9.88
C LEU A 113 4.61 23.21 -10.80
N GLU A 114 4.63 22.53 -11.94
CA GLU A 114 5.70 22.69 -12.94
C GLU A 114 5.72 24.11 -13.52
N LYS A 115 4.55 24.69 -13.75
CA LYS A 115 4.44 26.06 -14.28
C LYS A 115 4.93 27.10 -13.26
N GLU A 116 4.52 26.99 -12.00
CA GLU A 116 4.93 27.92 -10.94
C GLU A 116 6.41 27.74 -10.56
N SER A 117 6.91 26.52 -10.49
CA SER A 117 8.34 26.27 -10.18
C SER A 117 9.27 26.84 -11.25
N LYS A 118 8.91 26.72 -12.54
CA LYS A 118 9.64 27.37 -13.63
C LYS A 118 9.58 28.89 -13.58
N ALA A 119 8.52 29.47 -13.03
CA ALA A 119 8.38 30.92 -12.87
C ALA A 119 9.20 31.46 -11.69
N LEU A 120 9.35 30.69 -10.60
CA LEU A 120 10.14 31.05 -9.43
C LEU A 120 11.65 30.92 -9.63
N LEU A 121 12.09 30.13 -10.61
CA LEU A 121 13.50 29.91 -10.95
C LEU A 121 14.01 30.87 -12.06
N ARG A 122 13.22 31.87 -12.44
CA ARG A 122 13.60 32.96 -13.36
C ARG A 122 13.70 34.28 -12.60
#